data_AF-A0A084QJD3-F1
#
_entry.id   AF-A0A084QJD3-F1
#
_cell.length_a   1.000
_cell.length_b   1.000
_cell.length_c   1.000
_cell.angle_alpha   90.00
_cell.angle_beta   90.00
_cell.angle_gamma   90.00
#
_symmetry.space_group_name_H-M   'P 1'
#
loop_
_entity.id
_entity.type
_entity.pdbx_description
1 polymer ?
#
loop_
_entity_poly.entity_id
_entity_poly.type
_entity_poly.pdbx_seq_one_letter_code
_entity_poly.pdbx_strand_id
1 'polypeptide(L)' 'MPSAQIASPLAVDPSQHGLRLITGQDFYNSLNATLASKQHERPTTPVRHIQENDYAVPAPPPPSPVSFRSDPWAAANRR' A
#
# COMPACT_ATOMS: atom_id res chain seq x y z
N MET A 1 -11.10 20.99 -29.46
CA MET A 1 -11.44 20.22 -28.25
C MET A 1 -10.58 18.97 -28.24
N PRO A 2 -9.70 18.73 -27.25
CA PRO A 2 -8.86 17.53 -27.24
C PRO A 2 -9.65 16.30 -26.77
N SER A 3 -9.39 15.17 -27.40
CA SER A 3 -10.04 13.86 -27.25
C SER A 3 -9.77 13.19 -25.90
N ALA A 4 -10.81 12.61 -25.28
CA ALA A 4 -10.67 11.78 -24.09
C ALA A 4 -9.96 10.45 -24.42
N GLN A 5 -8.80 10.20 -23.81
CA GLN A 5 -8.12 8.92 -23.87
C GLN A 5 -8.56 8.07 -22.66
N ILE A 6 -9.27 6.99 -22.92
CA ILE A 6 -9.65 6.01 -21.90
C ILE A 6 -8.54 4.96 -21.85
N ALA A 7 -7.77 4.95 -20.76
CA ALA A 7 -6.78 3.92 -20.48
C ALA A 7 -7.47 2.74 -19.76
N SER A 8 -7.40 1.53 -20.32
CA SER A 8 -7.86 0.30 -19.68
C SER A 8 -6.75 -0.35 -18.86
N PRO A 9 -7.06 -0.98 -17.71
CA PRO A 9 -6.05 -1.67 -16.90
C PRO A 9 -5.52 -2.90 -17.65
N LEU A 10 -4.20 -3.04 -17.68
CA LEU A 10 -3.50 -4.20 -18.23
C LEU A 10 -3.60 -5.37 -17.23
N ALA A 11 -4.07 -6.53 -17.69
CA ALA A 11 -4.12 -7.74 -16.87
C ALA A 11 -2.69 -8.22 -16.57
N VAL A 12 -2.35 -8.33 -15.28
CA VAL A 12 -1.06 -8.86 -14.81
C VAL A 12 -1.23 -10.36 -14.60
N ASP A 13 -0.38 -11.16 -15.25
CA ASP A 13 -0.33 -12.62 -15.07
C ASP A 13 0.14 -12.96 -13.64
N PRO A 14 -0.59 -13.78 -12.86
CA PRO A 14 -0.12 -14.24 -11.56
C PRO A 14 1.03 -15.25 -11.76
N SER A 15 2.23 -14.73 -11.96
CA SER A 15 3.45 -15.53 -11.86
C SER A 15 3.56 -16.09 -10.43
N GLN A 16 3.12 -17.34 -10.24
CA GLN A 16 3.23 -18.04 -8.95
C GLN A 16 4.65 -18.58 -8.70
N HIS A 17 5.68 -17.82 -9.04
CA HIS A 17 7.04 -18.17 -8.64
C HIS A 17 7.21 -17.86 -7.15
N GLY A 18 6.97 -18.88 -6.31
CA GLY A 18 7.40 -18.87 -4.91
C GLY A 18 6.33 -19.05 -3.83
N LEU A 19 5.14 -19.56 -4.16
CA LEU A 19 4.14 -19.92 -3.14
C LEU A 19 4.54 -21.22 -2.41
N ARG A 20 5.62 -21.17 -1.63
CA ARG A 20 6.01 -22.27 -0.74
C ARG A 20 5.24 -22.10 0.57
N LEU A 21 4.47 -23.13 0.94
CA LEU A 21 3.80 -23.18 2.23
C LEU A 21 4.88 -23.20 3.33
N ILE A 22 4.95 -22.12 4.11
CA ILE A 22 5.88 -22.03 5.24
C ILE A 22 5.35 -22.95 6.34
N THR A 23 6.09 -24.01 6.64
CA THR A 23 5.73 -24.93 7.72
C THR A 23 6.30 -24.42 9.05
N GLY A 24 5.79 -24.91 10.18
CA GLY A 24 6.33 -24.55 11.49
C GLY A 24 7.83 -24.81 11.61
N GLN A 25 8.33 -25.88 10.98
CA GLN A 25 9.76 -26.20 10.96
C GLN A 25 10.58 -25.18 10.17
N ASP A 26 10.06 -24.68 9.03
CA ASP A 26 10.72 -23.62 8.26
C ASP A 26 10.80 -22.32 9.09
N PHE A 27 9.78 -22.03 9.90
CA PHE A 27 9.79 -20.88 10.81
C PHE A 27 10.83 -21.04 11.93
N TYR A 28 10.87 -22.19 12.61
CA TYR A 28 11.89 -22.46 13.63
C TYR A 28 13.31 -22.41 13.05
N ASN A 29 13.52 -22.93 11.84
CA ASN A 29 14.80 -22.88 11.15
C ASN A 29 15.21 -21.44 10.79
N SER A 30 14.25 -20.61 10.34
CA SER A 30 14.48 -19.18 10.04
C SER A 30 14.87 -18.39 11.30
N LEU A 31 14.16 -18.61 12.41
CA LEU A 31 14.49 -17.99 13.70
C LEU A 31 15.88 -18.42 14.18
N ASN A 32 16.17 -19.73 14.12
CA ASN A 32 17.46 -20.25 14.56
C ASN A 32 18.62 -19.73 13.69
N ALA A 33 18.43 -19.63 12.37
CA ALA A 33 19.41 -19.01 11.47
C ALA A 33 19.66 -17.53 11.81
N THR A 34 18.60 -16.78 12.14
CA THR A 34 18.68 -15.35 12.51
C THR A 34 19.35 -15.14 13.88
N LEU A 35 19.15 -16.05 14.83
CA LEU A 35 19.81 -16.02 16.15
C LEU A 35 21.26 -16.52 16.08
N ALA A 36 21.54 -17.51 15.24
CA ALA A 36 22.88 -18.08 15.03
C ALA A 36 23.80 -17.15 14.22
N SER A 37 23.26 -16.25 13.39
CA SER A 37 24.03 -15.31 12.55
C SER A 37 24.74 -14.17 13.32
N LYS A 38 25.00 -14.38 14.61
CA LYS A 38 25.81 -13.54 15.50
C LYS A 38 25.27 -12.14 15.76
N GLN A 39 25.07 -11.93 17.06
CA GLN A 39 25.40 -10.80 17.94
C GLN A 39 26.47 -9.76 17.49
N HIS A 40 27.17 -9.92 16.35
CA HIS A 40 28.20 -9.00 15.84
C HIS A 40 27.74 -8.15 14.63
N GLU A 41 26.69 -8.56 13.90
CA GLU A 41 26.19 -7.82 12.72
C GLU A 41 24.78 -7.25 12.91
N ARG A 42 24.25 -7.28 14.13
CA ARG A 42 23.01 -6.57 14.44
C ARG A 42 23.38 -5.15 14.85
N PRO A 43 23.29 -4.15 13.96
CA PRO A 43 23.39 -2.77 14.42
C PRO A 43 22.26 -2.55 15.45
N THR A 44 22.66 -2.21 16.67
CA THR A 44 21.77 -1.77 17.76
C THR A 44 21.05 -0.48 17.42
N THR A 45 21.49 0.18 16.36
CA THR A 45 20.87 1.32 15.71
C THR A 45 20.26 0.89 14.37
N PRO A 46 19.15 1.48 13.94
CA PRO A 46 18.60 1.20 12.61
C PRO A 46 19.65 1.45 11.53
N VAL A 47 19.73 0.55 10.53
CA VAL A 47 20.66 0.60 9.37
C VAL A 47 20.55 1.93 8.61
N ARG A 48 19.41 2.62 8.74
CA ARG A 48 19.22 4.00 8.28
C ARG A 48 19.04 4.91 9.47
N HIS A 49 19.74 6.04 9.44
CA HIS A 49 19.54 7.12 10.39
C HIS A 49 18.11 7.63 10.24
N ILE A 50 17.27 7.43 11.27
CA ILE A 50 15.93 7.98 11.32
C ILE A 50 16.06 9.49 11.20
N GLN A 51 15.47 10.05 10.14
CA GLN A 51 15.41 11.50 9.97
C GLN A 51 14.23 12.06 10.74
N GLU A 52 14.34 13.31 11.17
CA GLU A 52 13.31 14.03 11.95
C GLU A 52 11.92 14.01 11.30
N ASN A 53 11.85 13.85 9.97
CA ASN A 53 10.62 13.84 9.18
C ASN A 53 10.11 12.44 8.81
N ASP A 54 10.80 11.35 9.18
CA ASP A 54 10.40 9.99 8.80
C ASP A 54 9.05 9.58 9.42
N TYR A 55 8.71 10.19 10.55
CA TYR A 55 7.44 10.01 11.25
C TYR A 55 6.51 11.22 11.12
N ALA A 56 6.79 12.14 10.20
CA ALA A 56 5.89 13.24 9.93
C ALA A 56 4.58 12.70 9.35
N VAL A 57 3.47 13.04 9.99
CA VAL A 57 2.14 12.68 9.49
C VAL A 57 1.94 13.46 8.17
N PRO A 58 1.69 12.77 7.03
CA PRO A 58 1.41 13.47 5.79
C PRO A 58 0.15 14.31 5.94
N ALA A 59 0.05 15.37 5.16
CA ALA A 59 -1.17 16.17 5.11
C ALA A 59 -2.37 15.25 4.83
N PRO A 60 -3.52 15.46 5.49
CA PRO A 60 -4.71 14.67 5.25
C PRO A 60 -5.09 14.75 3.76
N PRO A 61 -5.68 13.68 3.20
CA PRO A 61 -6.15 13.72 1.83
C PRO A 61 -7.20 14.84 1.66
N PRO A 62 -7.29 15.45 0.47
CA PRO A 62 -8.35 16.42 0.20
C PRO A 62 -9.73 15.75 0.36
N PRO A 63 -10.78 16.52 0.72
CA PRO A 63 -12.13 15.98 0.77
C PRO A 63 -12.53 15.46 -0.62
N SER A 64 -13.25 14.34 -0.64
CA SER A 64 -13.81 13.82 -1.89
C SER A 64 -14.70 14.88 -2.56
N PRO A 65 -14.66 15.03 -3.90
CA PRO A 65 -15.55 15.94 -4.60
C PRO A 65 -17.02 15.62 -4.26
N VAL A 66 -17.76 16.65 -3.84
CA VAL A 66 -19.22 16.53 -3.70
C VAL A 66 -19.80 16.61 -5.10
N SER A 67 -20.31 15.49 -5.62
CA SER A 67 -21.11 15.51 -6.84
C SER A 67 -22.39 16.28 -6.55
N PHE A 68 -22.43 17.56 -6.94
CA PHE A 68 -23.68 18.27 -7.08
C PHE A 68 -24.46 17.55 -8.17
N ARG A 69 -25.37 16.67 -7.76
CA ARG A 69 -26.34 16.12 -8.68
C ARG A 69 -27.12 17.31 -9.22
N SER A 70 -26.85 17.69 -10.47
CA SER A 70 -27.79 18.44 -11.29
C SER A 70 -28.97 17.50 -11.61
N ASP A 71 -29.63 16.97 -10.58
CA ASP A 71 -30.76 16.08 -10.75
C ASP A 71 -31.96 16.96 -11.11
N PRO A 72 -32.51 16.88 -12.34
CA PRO A 72 -33.70 17.63 -12.71
C PRO A 72 -34.92 17.21 -11.86
N TRP A 73 -34.84 16.12 -11.09
CA TRP A 73 -35.94 15.63 -10.28
C TRP A 73 -36.37 16.56 -9.14
N ALA A 74 -35.49 17.45 -8.66
CA ALA A 74 -35.88 18.47 -7.68
C ALA A 74 -36.84 19.54 -8.25
N ALA A 75 -36.90 19.69 -9.58
CA ALA A 75 -37.83 20.62 -10.23
C ALA A 75 -39.26 20.08 -10.37
N ALA A 76 -39.46 18.76 -10.19
CA ALA A 76 -40.76 18.11 -10.41
C ALA A 76 -41.80 18.39 -9.33
N ASN A 77 -41.41 18.98 -8.18
CA ASN A 77 -42.30 19.15 -7.02
C ASN A 77 -42.73 20.60 -6.75
N ARG A 78 -42.70 21.48 -7.75
CA ARG A 78 -43.41 22.78 -7.69
C ARG A 78 -44.74 22.68 -8.42
N ARG A 79 -45.81 22.42 -7.69
CA ARG A 79 -47.20 22.73 -8.03
C ARG A 79 -47.88 23.35 -6.83
#